data_AF-A0A1Q7VQN8-F1
#
_entry.id   AF-A0A1Q7VQN8-F1
#
_cell.length_a   1.000
_cell.length_b   1.000
_cell.length_c   1.000
_cell.angle_alpha   90.00
_cell.angle_beta   90.00
_cell.angle_gamma   90.00
#
_symmetry.space_group_name_H-M   'P 1'
#
loop_
_entity.id
_entity.type
_entity.pdbx_description
1 polymer ?
#
loop_
_entity_poly.entity_id
_entity_poly.type
_entity_poly.pdbx_seq_one_letter_code
_entity_poly.pdbx_strand_id
1 'polypeptide(L)'
;MGANVVKVFEGALTLLTGDAPPLVIFEFCDWAETRVPDAHLGSAQEFLLKYHYTLWRLPDFLRGRKPLREPLTAGYGMLVASRR
;
A
#
# COMPACT_ATOMS: atom_id res chain seq x y z
N MET A 1 22.50 -11.43 -13.55
CA MET A 1 21.32 -11.62 -12.68
C MET A 1 20.58 -10.32 -12.27
N GLY A 2 21.05 -9.10 -12.62
CA GLY A 2 20.39 -7.85 -12.19
C GLY A 2 19.26 -7.31 -13.10
N ALA A 3 19.34 -7.49 -14.42
CA ALA A 3 18.41 -6.83 -15.34
C ALA A 3 16.94 -7.30 -15.22
N ASN A 4 16.70 -8.59 -14.92
CA ASN A 4 15.36 -9.14 -14.80
C ASN A 4 14.63 -8.69 -13.52
N VAL A 5 15.35 -8.53 -12.42
CA VAL A 5 14.78 -8.06 -11.14
C VAL A 5 14.26 -6.63 -11.30
N VAL A 6 15.03 -5.77 -11.96
CA VAL A 6 14.65 -4.39 -12.25
C VAL A 6 13.37 -4.31 -13.08
N LYS A 7 13.26 -5.14 -14.14
CA LYS A 7 12.07 -5.17 -15.01
C LYS A 7 10.78 -5.55 -14.29
N VAL A 8 10.85 -6.45 -13.31
CA VAL A 8 9.69 -6.83 -12.49
C VAL A 8 9.20 -5.65 -11.65
N PHE A 9 10.11 -4.92 -11.01
CA PHE A 9 9.75 -3.74 -10.19
C PHE A 9 9.27 -2.57 -11.05
N GLU A 10 9.87 -2.32 -12.21
CA GLU A 10 9.38 -1.33 -13.18
C GLU A 10 7.96 -1.66 -13.66
N GLY A 11 7.70 -2.94 -13.96
CA GLY A 11 6.37 -3.42 -14.33
C GLY A 11 5.36 -3.26 -13.19
N ALA A 12 5.74 -3.59 -11.96
CA ALA A 12 4.89 -3.40 -10.78
C ALA A 12 4.56 -1.92 -10.56
N LEU A 13 5.54 -1.03 -10.69
CA LEU A 13 5.30 0.41 -10.60
C LEU A 13 4.34 0.88 -11.72
N THR A 14 4.56 0.43 -12.95
CA THR A 14 3.70 0.74 -14.09
C THR A 14 2.25 0.30 -13.84
N LEU A 15 2.05 -0.90 -13.30
CA LEU A 15 0.73 -1.41 -12.93
C LEU A 15 0.09 -0.57 -11.82
N LEU A 16 0.85 -0.22 -10.79
CA LEU A 16 0.35 0.59 -9.67
C LEU A 16 -0.09 1.99 -10.12
N THR A 17 0.59 2.58 -11.11
CA THR A 17 0.37 3.96 -11.52
C THR A 17 -0.47 4.12 -12.79
N GLY A 18 -0.63 3.10 -13.62
CA GLY A 18 -1.33 3.16 -14.93
C GLY A 18 -2.86 3.06 -14.88
N ASP A 19 -3.51 3.07 -16.04
CA ASP A 19 -4.98 3.24 -16.15
C ASP A 19 -5.82 2.09 -15.56
N ALA A 20 -5.22 0.91 -15.39
CA ALA A 20 -5.86 -0.28 -14.81
C ALA A 20 -5.12 -0.72 -13.53
N PRO A 21 -5.23 0.06 -12.43
CA PRO A 21 -4.52 -0.22 -11.18
C PRO A 21 -5.00 -1.55 -10.55
N PRO A 22 -4.10 -2.36 -9.98
CA PRO A 22 -4.50 -3.57 -9.26
C PRO A 22 -5.14 -3.24 -7.91
N LEU A 23 -5.87 -4.21 -7.36
CA LEU A 23 -6.15 -4.22 -5.92
C LEU A 23 -4.85 -4.60 -5.18
N VAL A 24 -4.45 -3.80 -4.19
CA VAL A 24 -3.25 -4.09 -3.39
C VAL A 24 -3.67 -4.56 -2.00
N ILE A 25 -3.14 -5.69 -1.56
CA ILE A 25 -3.34 -6.20 -0.20
C ILE A 25 -1.95 -6.29 0.44
N PHE A 26 -1.77 -5.66 1.60
CA PHE A 26 -0.47 -5.60 2.27
C PHE A 26 -0.63 -5.52 3.79
N GLU A 27 0.42 -5.89 4.52
CA GLU A 27 0.48 -5.72 5.97
C GLU A 27 1.11 -4.37 6.32
N PHE A 28 0.47 -3.62 7.21
CA PHE A 28 1.10 -2.55 7.95
C PHE A 28 1.60 -3.10 9.30
N CYS A 29 2.81 -2.73 9.71
CA CYS A 29 3.37 -3.05 11.02
C CYS A 29 4.34 -1.93 11.43
N ASP A 30 4.02 -1.21 12.50
CA ASP A 30 4.79 -0.07 13.00
C ASP A 30 6.25 -0.43 13.35
N TRP A 31 6.45 -1.58 13.99
CA TRP A 31 7.75 -2.14 14.32
C TRP A 31 8.60 -2.43 13.09
N ALA A 32 7.98 -2.83 11.97
CA ALA A 32 8.70 -3.10 10.73
C ALA A 32 9.09 -1.78 10.03
N GLU A 33 8.15 -0.84 9.89
CA GLU A 33 8.42 0.42 9.18
C GLU A 33 9.44 1.32 9.90
N THR A 34 9.45 1.34 11.24
CA THR A 34 10.46 2.08 12.03
C THR A 34 11.91 1.62 11.80
N ARG A 35 12.11 0.45 11.19
CA ARG A 35 13.43 -0.11 10.88
C ARG A 35 13.86 0.07 9.43
N VAL A 36 12.98 0.61 8.58
CA VAL A 36 13.29 0.87 7.18
C VAL A 36 14.02 2.21 7.09
N PRO A 37 15.27 2.26 6.60
CA PRO A 37 15.96 3.53 6.36
C PRO A 37 15.15 4.43 5.43
N ASP A 38 15.13 5.73 5.73
CA ASP A 38 14.43 6.75 4.93
C ASP A 38 12.90 6.58 4.82
N ALA A 39 12.30 5.77 5.68
CA ALA A 39 10.85 5.66 5.81
C ALA A 39 10.36 6.13 7.19
N HIS A 40 9.11 6.57 7.24
CA HIS A 40 8.36 6.82 8.48
C HIS A 40 7.07 6.00 8.53
N LEU A 41 6.46 5.94 9.70
CA LEU A 41 5.21 5.24 9.95
C LEU A 41 4.10 5.72 9.01
N GLY A 42 3.57 4.83 8.19
CA GLY A 42 2.58 5.12 7.16
C GLY A 42 3.16 5.29 5.75
N SER A 43 4.48 5.18 5.53
CA SER A 43 5.10 5.49 4.22
C SER A 43 4.49 4.71 3.05
N ALA A 44 4.23 3.41 3.22
CA ALA A 44 3.60 2.59 2.17
C ALA A 44 2.17 3.04 1.87
N GLN A 45 1.45 3.46 2.92
CA GLN A 45 0.09 3.97 2.80
C GLN A 45 0.07 5.32 2.07
N GLU A 46 0.97 6.23 2.45
CA GLU A 46 1.13 7.54 1.80
C GLU A 46 1.51 7.42 0.33
N PHE A 47 2.40 6.49 -0.01
CA PHE A 47 2.73 6.18 -1.40
C PHE A 47 1.48 5.82 -2.21
N LEU A 48 0.62 4.94 -1.68
CA LEU A 48 -0.61 4.53 -2.36
C LEU A 48 -1.63 5.69 -2.44
N LEU A 49 -1.78 6.47 -1.36
CA LEU A 49 -2.65 7.66 -1.35
C LEU A 49 -2.21 8.69 -2.40
N LYS A 50 -0.90 8.89 -2.59
CA LYS A 50 -0.34 9.77 -3.64
C LYS A 50 -0.79 9.36 -5.05
N TYR A 51 -1.00 8.07 -5.27
CA TYR A 51 -1.53 7.54 -6.53
C TYR A 51 -3.05 7.37 -6.52
N HIS A 52 -3.78 8.11 -5.68
CA HIS A 52 -5.24 8.14 -5.61
C HIS A 52 -5.90 6.81 -5.23
N TYR A 53 -5.15 5.91 -4.57
CA TYR A 53 -5.78 4.77 -3.93
C TYR A 53 -6.55 5.23 -2.70
N THR A 54 -7.65 4.56 -2.43
CA THR A 54 -8.35 4.62 -1.14
C THR A 54 -7.93 3.42 -0.31
N LEU A 55 -7.82 3.59 1.01
CA LEU A 55 -7.34 2.56 1.92
C LEU A 55 -8.45 2.04 2.86
N TRP A 56 -8.43 0.75 3.15
CA TRP A 56 -9.31 0.11 4.13
C TRP A 56 -8.49 -0.85 4.99
N ARG A 57 -8.96 -1.13 6.21
CA ARG A 57 -8.60 -2.40 6.85
C ARG A 57 -9.27 -3.52 6.07
N LEU A 58 -8.58 -4.64 5.86
CA LEU A 58 -9.13 -5.78 5.12
C LEU A 58 -10.51 -6.23 5.65
N PRO A 59 -10.76 -6.33 6.97
CA PRO A 59 -12.08 -6.73 7.46
C PRO A 59 -13.19 -5.69 7.20
N ASP A 60 -12.82 -4.43 6.99
CA ASP A 60 -13.77 -3.36 6.64
C ASP A 60 -14.08 -3.39 5.15
N PHE A 61 -13.06 -3.59 4.30
CA PHE A 61 -13.24 -3.77 2.86
C PHE A 61 -14.18 -4.94 2.55
N LEU A 62 -13.93 -6.10 3.16
CA LEU A 62 -14.75 -7.31 2.96
C LEU A 62 -16.20 -7.15 3.43
N ARG A 63 -16.46 -6.21 4.36
CA ARG A 63 -17.81 -5.93 4.88
C ARG A 63 -18.46 -4.71 4.25
N GLY A 64 -17.85 -4.11 3.22
CA GLY A 64 -18.34 -2.89 2.58
C GLY A 64 -18.40 -1.68 3.52
N ARG A 65 -17.50 -1.61 4.51
CA ARG A 65 -17.42 -0.51 5.48
C ARG A 65 -16.58 0.65 4.95
N LYS A 66 -16.58 1.75 5.72
CA LYS A 66 -15.89 2.98 5.35
C LYS A 66 -14.37 2.77 5.26
N PRO A 67 -13.70 3.50 4.34
CA PRO A 67 -12.24 3.52 4.28
C PRO A 67 -11.63 4.18 5.51
N LEU A 68 -10.32 3.97 5.65
CA LEU A 68 -9.49 4.74 6.57
C LEU A 68 -9.53 6.21 6.17
N ARG A 69 -9.64 7.09 7.18
CA ARG A 69 -9.56 8.54 6.98
C ARG A 69 -8.11 9.02 6.87
N GLU A 70 -7.23 8.34 7.58
CA GLU A 70 -5.81 8.67 7.73
C GLU A 70 -5.00 7.37 7.74
N PRO A 71 -3.72 7.39 7.35
CA PRO A 71 -2.83 6.26 7.51
C PRO A 71 -2.79 5.73 8.95
N LEU A 72 -2.69 4.42 9.10
CA LEU A 72 -2.33 3.83 10.38
C LEU A 72 -0.87 4.13 10.68
N THR A 73 -0.60 4.61 11.89
CA THR A 73 0.76 4.93 12.36
C THR A 73 1.18 4.10 13.57
N ALA A 74 0.30 3.23 14.09
CA ALA A 74 0.59 2.40 15.25
C ALA A 74 -0.08 1.03 15.16
N GLY A 75 0.56 0.04 15.77
CA GLY A 75 0.17 -1.36 15.74
C GLY A 75 0.43 -2.02 14.39
N TYR A 76 -0.40 -3.01 14.08
CA TYR A 76 -0.31 -3.77 12.84
C TYR A 76 -1.69 -4.11 12.28
N GLY A 77 -1.74 -4.48 11.01
CA GLY A 77 -2.96 -5.00 10.39
C GLY A 77 -2.88 -5.13 8.87
N MET A 78 -3.72 -6.01 8.34
CA MET A 78 -3.91 -6.16 6.91
C MET A 78 -4.73 -5.00 6.34
N LEU A 79 -4.17 -4.34 5.33
CA LEU A 79 -4.77 -3.25 4.60
C LEU A 79 -5.08 -3.65 3.16
N VAL A 80 -6.09 -2.98 2.61
CA VAL A 80 -6.46 -3.07 1.20
C VAL A 80 -6.39 -1.67 0.62
N ALA A 81 -5.75 -1.53 -0.53
CA ALA A 81 -5.77 -0.32 -1.34
C ALA A 81 -6.49 -0.61 -2.65
N SER A 82 -7.44 0.26 -3.01
CA SER A 82 -8.17 0.18 -4.28
C SER A 82 -8.25 1.55 -4.94
N ARG A 83 -8.08 1.57 -6.26
CA ARG A 83 -8.33 2.73 -7.12
C ARG A 83 -9.31 2.29 -8.20
N ARG A 84 -10.36 3.07 -8.40
CA ARG A 84 -11.37 2.88 -9.45
C ARG A 84 -11.21 3.95 -10.51
#